data_AF-A0A1V5XQ89-F1
#
_entry.id   AF-A0A1V5XQ89-F1
#
_cell.length_a   1.000
_cell.length_b   1.000
_cell.length_c   1.000
_cell.angle_alpha   90.00
_cell.angle_beta   90.00
_cell.angle_gamma   90.00
#
_symmetry.space_group_name_H-M   'P 1'
#
loop_
_entity.id
_entity.type
_entity.pdbx_description
1 polymer ?
#
loop_
_entity_poly.entity_id
_entity_poly.type
_entity_poly.pdbx_seq_one_letter_code
_entity_poly.pdbx_strand_id
1 'polypeptide(L)'
;MSKVDEDLFSFLQSYGFSPEELDSAFCEMESFRSIPGTTLRRYMNRIIGSIKKEDRPALLKGIMLGVAIRRAAESIEERPLTQEEKQIDLEIERLGRGR
;
A
#
# COMPACT_ATOMS: atom_id res chain seq x y z
N MET A 1 -3.08 5.71 -14.02
CA MET A 1 -2.77 5.58 -12.58
C MET A 1 -1.57 6.45 -12.27
N SER A 2 -1.35 6.88 -11.02
CA SER A 2 -0.08 7.50 -10.67
C SER A 2 1.00 6.43 -10.49
N LYS A 3 2.28 6.79 -10.63
CA LYS A 3 3.40 5.86 -10.39
C LYS A 3 3.34 5.21 -9.00
N VAL A 4 2.93 6.00 -7.99
CA VAL A 4 2.74 5.53 -6.61
C VAL A 4 1.66 4.45 -6.52
N ASP A 5 0.59 4.57 -7.33
CA ASP A 5 -0.46 3.55 -7.37
C ASP A 5 0.04 2.25 -8.04
N GLU A 6 0.86 2.36 -9.09
CA GLU A 6 1.46 1.19 -9.78
C GLU A 6 2.47 0.44 -8.89
N ASP A 7 3.29 1.18 -8.14
CA ASP A 7 4.23 0.61 -7.16
C ASP A 7 3.47 -0.09 -6.01
N LEU A 8 2.37 0.50 -5.54
CA LEU A 8 1.49 -0.11 -4.53
C LEU A 8 0.80 -1.39 -5.06
N PHE A 9 0.30 -1.37 -6.29
CA PHE A 9 -0.31 -2.56 -6.92
C PHE A 9 0.69 -3.70 -7.01
N SER A 10 1.91 -3.42 -7.49
CA SER A 10 2.99 -4.40 -7.60
C SER A 10 3.38 -4.96 -6.21
N PHE A 11 3.46 -4.09 -5.21
CA PHE A 11 3.71 -4.50 -3.82
C PHE A 11 2.62 -5.43 -3.30
N LEU A 12 1.34 -5.11 -3.48
CA LEU A 12 0.24 -5.95 -3.00
C LEU A 12 0.16 -7.28 -3.75
N GLN A 13 0.45 -7.31 -5.05
CA GLN A 13 0.56 -8.56 -5.80
C GLN A 13 1.60 -9.52 -5.20
N SER A 14 2.70 -9.00 -4.64
CA SER A 14 3.72 -9.83 -3.97
C SER A 14 3.20 -10.57 -2.72
N TYR A 15 2.08 -10.11 -2.14
CA TYR A 15 1.39 -10.77 -1.02
C TYR A 15 0.28 -11.74 -1.46
N GLY A 16 0.13 -11.96 -2.77
CA GLY A 16 -0.81 -12.93 -3.34
C GLY A 16 -2.18 -12.37 -3.73
N PHE A 17 -2.35 -11.04 -3.73
CA PHE A 17 -3.56 -10.41 -4.27
C PHE A 17 -3.54 -10.43 -5.80
N SER A 18 -4.65 -10.82 -6.41
CA SER A 18 -4.77 -10.82 -7.86
C SER A 18 -4.94 -9.39 -8.43
N PRO A 19 -4.50 -9.13 -9.67
CA PRO A 19 -4.75 -7.84 -10.33
C PRO A 19 -6.23 -7.47 -10.34
N GLU A 20 -7.13 -8.43 -10.54
CA GLU A 20 -8.57 -8.23 -10.60
C GLU A 20 -9.15 -7.79 -9.25
N GLU A 21 -8.68 -8.37 -8.14
CA GLU A 21 -9.07 -7.95 -6.79
C GLU A 21 -8.63 -6.50 -6.51
N LEU A 22 -7.41 -6.15 -6.91
CA LEU A 22 -6.85 -4.81 -6.70
C LEU A 22 -7.57 -3.76 -7.53
N ASP A 23 -7.82 -4.03 -8.82
CA ASP A 23 -8.58 -3.13 -9.70
C ASP A 23 -10.00 -2.93 -9.19
N SER A 24 -10.68 -4.01 -8.81
CA SER A 24 -12.05 -3.92 -8.27
C SER A 24 -12.08 -3.07 -6.99
N ALA A 25 -11.15 -3.28 -6.07
CA ALA A 25 -11.05 -2.50 -4.84
C ALA A 25 -10.74 -1.02 -5.11
N PHE A 26 -9.82 -0.73 -6.04
CA PHE A 26 -9.48 0.63 -6.43
C PHE A 26 -10.66 1.37 -7.07
N CYS A 27 -11.36 0.74 -8.02
CA CYS A 27 -12.55 1.29 -8.65
C CYS A 27 -13.66 1.57 -7.63
N GLU A 28 -13.88 0.66 -6.68
CA GLU A 28 -14.88 0.86 -5.61
C GLU A 28 -14.52 2.05 -4.72
N MET A 29 -13.24 2.20 -4.35
CA MET A 29 -12.77 3.33 -3.55
C MET A 29 -12.90 4.68 -4.27
N GLU A 30 -12.79 4.70 -5.60
CA GLU A 30 -12.86 5.91 -6.42
C GLU A 30 -14.29 6.25 -6.88
N SER A 31 -15.24 5.33 -6.71
CA SER A 31 -16.64 5.47 -7.12
C SER A 31 -17.36 6.71 -6.54
N PHE A 32 -16.90 7.25 -5.41
CA PHE A 32 -17.48 8.49 -4.88
C PHE A 32 -17.30 9.69 -5.83
N ARG A 33 -16.26 9.68 -6.67
CA ARG A 33 -15.99 10.75 -7.64
C ARG A 33 -17.02 10.79 -8.76
N SER A 34 -17.68 9.68 -9.05
CA SER A 34 -18.76 9.62 -10.05
C SER A 34 -20.12 10.04 -9.48
N ILE A 35 -20.23 10.35 -8.19
CA ILE A 35 -21.48 10.82 -7.56
C ILE A 35 -21.41 12.35 -7.40
N PRO A 36 -22.17 13.14 -8.18
CA PRO A 36 -22.16 14.59 -8.09
C PRO A 36 -22.46 15.07 -6.65
N GLY A 37 -21.64 16.02 -6.16
CA GLY A 37 -21.82 16.60 -4.82
C GLY A 37 -21.45 15.68 -3.65
N THR A 38 -20.90 14.49 -3.91
CA THR A 38 -20.33 13.63 -2.87
C THR A 38 -18.87 13.98 -2.63
N THR A 39 -18.46 13.96 -1.37
CA THR A 39 -17.06 14.12 -0.97
C THR A 39 -16.54 12.82 -0.39
N LEU A 40 -15.22 12.63 -0.38
CA LEU A 40 -14.59 11.47 0.27
C LEU A 40 -15.09 11.30 1.72
N ARG A 41 -15.23 12.41 2.47
CA ARG A 41 -15.77 12.38 3.85
C ARG A 41 -17.20 11.80 3.89
N ARG A 42 -18.09 12.23 2.99
CA ARG A 42 -19.48 11.72 2.93
C ARG A 42 -19.49 10.24 2.57
N TYR A 43 -18.63 9.83 1.63
CA TYR A 43 -18.51 8.44 1.22
C TYR A 43 -17.98 7.55 2.34
N MET A 44 -16.89 7.95 3.01
CA MET A 44 -16.37 7.21 4.16
C MET A 44 -17.41 7.08 5.28
N ASN A 45 -18.15 8.15 5.59
CA ASN A 45 -19.21 8.09 6.60
C ASN A 45 -20.30 7.08 6.22
N ARG A 46 -20.62 6.95 4.93
CA ARG A 46 -21.56 5.95 4.43
C ARG A 46 -21.04 4.53 4.62
N ILE A 47 -19.79 4.25 4.27
CA ILE A 47 -19.14 2.94 4.47
C ILE A 47 -19.08 2.59 5.97
N ILE A 48 -18.63 3.53 6.79
CA ILE A 48 -18.53 3.34 8.25
C ILE A 48 -19.91 3.08 8.87
N GLY A 49 -20.96 3.71 8.32
CA GLY A 49 -22.34 3.53 8.74
C GLY A 49 -22.97 2.21 8.29
N SER A 50 -22.48 1.60 7.21
CA SER A 50 -22.97 0.31 6.70
C SER A 50 -22.29 -0.91 7.33
N ILE A 51 -21.19 -0.71 8.05
CA ILE A 51 -20.43 -1.78 8.71
C ILE A 51 -20.99 -2.05 10.10
N LYS A 52 -21.16 -3.33 10.44
CA LYS A 52 -21.62 -3.74 11.77
C LYS A 52 -20.58 -3.39 12.83
N LYS A 53 -21.03 -3.16 14.07
CA LYS A 53 -20.15 -2.66 15.14
C LYS A 53 -18.98 -3.61 15.42
N GLU A 54 -19.24 -4.91 15.35
CA GLU A 54 -18.29 -6.01 15.49
C GLU A 54 -17.20 -6.05 14.42
N ASP A 55 -17.49 -5.52 13.22
CA ASP A 55 -16.58 -5.53 12.07
C ASP A 55 -15.72 -4.24 11.99
N ARG A 56 -16.09 -3.20 12.75
CA ARG A 56 -15.34 -1.93 12.81
C ARG A 56 -13.86 -2.09 13.17
N PRO A 57 -13.45 -2.99 14.09
CA PRO A 57 -12.03 -3.22 14.38
C PRO A 57 -11.26 -3.75 13.17
N ALA A 58 -11.88 -4.59 12.33
CA ALA A 58 -11.23 -5.11 11.12
C ALA A 58 -11.01 -3.99 10.09
N LEU A 59 -12.02 -3.15 9.88
CA LEU A 59 -11.89 -1.96 9.03
C LEU A 59 -10.75 -1.05 9.51
N LEU A 60 -10.70 -0.75 10.82
CA LEU A 60 -9.67 0.12 11.40
C LEU A 60 -8.27 -0.47 11.21
N LYS A 61 -8.09 -1.78 11.46
CA LYS A 61 -6.82 -2.48 11.20
C LYS A 61 -6.42 -2.37 9.73
N GLY A 62 -7.36 -2.57 8.80
CA GLY A 62 -7.13 -2.41 7.36
C GLY A 62 -6.68 -1.00 6.98
N ILE A 63 -7.34 0.04 7.50
CA ILE A 63 -6.96 1.44 7.25
C ILE A 63 -5.55 1.72 7.80
N MET A 64 -5.26 1.30 9.03
CA MET A 64 -3.94 1.51 9.64
C MET A 64 -2.83 0.79 8.88
N LEU A 65 -3.10 -0.46 8.44
CA LEU A 65 -2.19 -1.23 7.61
C LEU A 65 -1.96 -0.54 6.26
N GLY A 66 -3.02 -0.05 5.60
CA GLY A 66 -2.90 0.70 4.35
C GLY A 66 -2.06 1.97 4.48
N VAL A 67 -2.20 2.71 5.59
CA VAL A 67 -1.34 3.87 5.89
C VAL A 67 0.12 3.45 6.10
N ALA A 68 0.36 2.34 6.81
CA ALA A 68 1.71 1.83 7.03
C ALA A 68 2.37 1.38 5.72
N ILE A 69 1.63 0.67 4.86
CA ILE A 69 2.08 0.24 3.53
C ILE A 69 2.38 1.46 2.65
N ARG A 70 1.49 2.46 2.61
CA ARG A 70 1.73 3.67 1.83
C ARG A 70 2.98 4.42 2.29
N ARG A 71 3.19 4.55 3.59
CA ARG A 71 4.42 5.14 4.14
C ARG A 71 5.65 4.31 3.79
N ALA A 72 5.54 2.99 3.83
CA ALA A 72 6.60 2.10 3.41
C ALA A 72 6.91 2.31 1.92
N ALA A 73 5.90 2.32 1.04
CA ALA A 73 6.04 2.57 -0.39
C ALA A 73 6.63 3.96 -0.69
N GLU A 74 6.19 5.01 -0.01
CA GLU A 74 6.78 6.35 -0.09
C GLU A 74 8.24 6.38 0.41
N SER A 75 8.62 5.48 1.32
CA SER A 75 10.00 5.29 1.78
C SER A 75 10.84 4.28 0.96
N ILE A 76 10.22 3.60 -0.02
CA ILE A 76 10.90 2.73 -1.00
C ILE A 76 11.56 3.59 -2.11
N GLU A 77 11.36 4.91 -2.15
CA GLU A 77 12.44 5.79 -2.61
C GLU A 77 13.64 5.55 -1.68
N GLU A 78 14.53 4.64 -2.10
CA GLU A 78 15.57 4.00 -1.27
C GLU A 78 16.16 4.98 -0.26
N ARG A 79 15.92 4.71 1.03
CA ARG A 79 16.71 5.38 2.06
C ARG A 79 18.18 5.07 1.73
N PRO A 80 19.07 6.08 1.68
CA PRO A 80 20.47 5.83 1.40
C PRO A 80 21.01 4.82 2.41
N LEU A 81 21.72 3.80 1.92
CA LEU A 81 22.30 2.75 2.75
C LEU A 81 23.07 3.39 3.92
N THR A 82 22.82 2.89 5.12
CA THR A 82 23.63 3.19 6.27
C THR A 82 25.06 2.72 6.03
N GLN A 83 26.02 3.28 6.76
CA GLN A 83 27.42 2.94 6.57
C GLN A 83 27.72 1.45 6.84
N GLU A 84 26.95 0.84 7.74
CA GLU A 84 27.01 -0.59 8.05
C GLU A 84 26.47 -1.45 6.89
N GLU A 85 25.30 -1.11 6.34
CA GLU A 85 24.72 -1.80 5.18
C GLU A 85 25.66 -1.74 3.96
N LYS A 86 26.33 -0.60 3.73
CA LYS A 86 27.35 -0.47 2.67
C LYS A 86 28.55 -1.40 2.87
N GLN A 87 28.99 -1.64 4.11
CA GLN A 87 30.11 -2.54 4.38
C GLN A 87 29.73 -4.00 4.15
N ILE A 88 28.51 -4.36 4.54
CA ILE A 88 27.97 -5.71 4.33
C ILE A 88 27.88 -6.02 2.82
N ASP A 89 27.38 -5.08 2.01
CA ASP A 89 27.29 -5.26 0.56
C ASP A 89 28.68 -5.42 -0.09
N LEU A 90 29.65 -4.61 0.33
CA LEU A 90 31.05 -4.73 -0.12
C LEU A 90 31.68 -6.07 0.26
N GLU A 91 31.33 -6.62 1.41
CA GLU A 91 31.83 -7.92 1.86
C GLU A 91 31.19 -9.07 1.07
N ILE A 92 29.88 -8.99 0.80
CA ILE A 92 29.15 -9.94 -0.05
C ILE A 92 29.73 -9.95 -1.48
N GLU A 93 30.03 -8.78 -2.06
CA GLU A 93 30.67 -8.69 -3.38
C GLU A 93 32.06 -9.32 -3.41
N ARG A 94 32.85 -9.14 -2.35
CA ARG A 94 34.19 -9.75 -2.22
C ARG A 94 34.11 -11.26 -2.11
N LEU A 95 33.11 -11.79 -1.40
CA LEU A 95 32.88 -13.23 -1.26
C LEU A 95 32.34 -13.85 -2.57
N GLY A 96 31.55 -13.11 -3.35
CA GLY A 96 31.01 -13.57 -4.64
C GLY A 96 32.04 -13.65 -5.77
N ARG A 97 33.12 -12.87 -5.73
CA ARG A 97 34.20 -12.88 -6.75
C ARG A 97 35.29 -13.93 -6.51
N GLY A 98 35.17 -14.73 -5.46
CA GLY A 98 36.13 -15.78 -5.07
C GLY A 98 35.81 -17.19 -5.57
N ARG A 99 34.87 -17.35 -6.53
CA ARG A 99 34.56 -18.63 -7.19
C ARG A 99 34.73 -18.51 -8.70
#